data_AF-A0A0G0DU29-F1
#
_entry.id   AF-A0A0G0DU29-F1
#
_cell.length_a   1.000
_cell.length_b   1.000
_cell.length_c   1.000
_cell.angle_alpha   90.00
_cell.angle_beta   90.00
_cell.angle_gamma   90.00
#
_symmetry.space_group_name_H-M   'P 1'
#
loop_
_entity.id
_entity.type
_entity.pdbx_description
1 polymer ?
#
loop_
_entity_poly.entity_id
_entity_poly.type
_entity_poly.pdbx_seq_one_letter_code
_entity_poly.pdbx_strand_id
1 'polypeptide(L)'
;MITLAGIEPIDIIASAEAGSRIVLSEKQKIVGGALVNIGSETVSLSVFENRTLVSLHTFSIGGADITNDIALGMKVSLENAEYLKLGNVIEDFSKKKLDEIVEARLFDIFELIENHLKKIKRNELLPAGVVFIGGSA
;
A
#
# COMPACT_ATOMS: atom_id res chain seq x y z
N MET A 1 5.48 -7.25 -23.14
CA MET A 1 4.44 -8.19 -22.65
C MET A 1 3.07 -7.93 -23.26
N ILE A 2 2.54 -6.71 -23.26
CA ILE A 2 1.22 -6.41 -23.88
C ILE A 2 1.23 -6.62 -25.41
N THR A 3 2.26 -6.12 -26.11
CA THR A 3 2.43 -6.32 -27.56
C THR A 3 2.65 -7.77 -27.97
N LEU A 4 3.25 -8.59 -27.09
CA LEU A 4 3.41 -10.04 -27.32
C LEU A 4 2.07 -10.78 -27.30
N ALA A 5 1.04 -10.21 -26.68
CA ALA A 5 -0.33 -10.72 -26.74
C ALA A 5 -1.09 -10.24 -27.99
N GLY A 6 -0.41 -9.56 -28.95
CA GLY A 6 -1.02 -9.00 -30.15
C GLY A 6 -1.85 -7.74 -29.90
N ILE A 7 -1.69 -7.10 -28.74
CA ILE A 7 -2.44 -5.89 -28.35
C ILE A 7 -1.51 -4.69 -28.44
N GLU A 8 -1.94 -3.67 -29.18
CA GLU A 8 -1.23 -2.40 -29.26
C GLU A 8 -1.72 -1.45 -28.16
N PRO A 9 -0.85 -1.02 -27.22
CA PRO A 9 -1.24 -0.10 -26.17
C PRO A 9 -1.52 1.29 -26.77
N ILE A 10 -2.69 1.85 -26.44
CA ILE A 10 -3.08 3.20 -26.88
C ILE A 10 -2.30 4.27 -26.11
N ASP A 11 -2.12 4.07 -24.80
CA ASP A 11 -1.40 5.00 -23.92
C ASP A 11 -0.92 4.28 -22.65
N ILE A 12 -0.04 4.93 -21.89
CA ILE A 12 0.50 4.45 -20.62
C ILE A 12 0.41 5.56 -19.57
N ILE A 13 -0.24 5.26 -18.44
CA ILE A 13 -0.35 6.17 -17.31
C ILE A 13 0.40 5.63 -16.10
N ALA A 14 1.05 6.52 -15.36
CA ALA A 14 1.65 6.15 -14.08
C ALA A 14 0.55 5.74 -13.09
N SER A 15 0.71 4.61 -12.41
CA SER A 15 -0.29 4.07 -11.46
C SER A 15 -0.67 5.08 -10.37
N ALA A 16 0.29 5.88 -9.90
CA ALA A 16 0.07 6.97 -8.95
C ALA A 16 -0.95 8.00 -9.47
N GLU A 17 -0.86 8.36 -10.74
CA GLU A 17 -1.74 9.35 -11.38
C GLU A 17 -3.11 8.75 -11.68
N ALA A 18 -3.15 7.51 -12.15
CA ALA A 18 -4.40 6.78 -12.37
C ALA A 18 -5.19 6.60 -11.05
N GLY A 19 -4.51 6.13 -10.00
CA GLY A 19 -5.11 5.96 -8.68
C GLY A 19 -5.58 7.28 -8.08
N SER A 20 -4.78 8.35 -8.19
CA SER A 20 -5.15 9.65 -7.64
C SER A 20 -6.40 10.23 -8.29
N ARG A 21 -6.63 9.99 -9.59
CA ARG A 21 -7.83 10.46 -10.31
C ARG A 21 -9.12 9.82 -9.83
N ILE A 22 -9.04 8.57 -9.38
CA ILE A 22 -10.21 7.82 -8.91
C ILE A 22 -10.48 8.14 -7.44
N VAL A 23 -9.41 8.29 -6.64
CA VAL A 23 -9.51 8.22 -5.18
C VAL A 23 -9.39 9.59 -4.50
N LEU A 24 -8.64 10.53 -5.08
CA LEU A 24 -8.51 11.88 -4.54
C LEU A 24 -9.36 12.86 -5.36
N SER A 25 -10.23 13.61 -4.67
CA SER A 25 -10.91 14.75 -5.26
C SER A 25 -9.93 15.87 -5.61
N GLU A 26 -10.29 16.72 -6.57
CA GLU A 26 -9.47 17.89 -6.94
C GLU A 26 -9.19 18.80 -5.74
N LYS A 27 -10.17 18.95 -4.83
CA LYS A 27 -9.98 19.72 -3.60
C LYS A 27 -8.87 19.12 -2.73
N GLN A 28 -8.84 17.80 -2.55
CA GLN A 28 -7.81 17.12 -1.75
C GLN A 28 -6.41 17.30 -2.38
N LYS A 29 -6.30 17.23 -3.71
CA LYS A 29 -5.04 17.47 -4.43
C LYS A 29 -4.59 18.93 -4.38
N ILE A 30 -5.51 19.89 -4.22
CA ILE A 30 -5.17 21.31 -4.07
C ILE A 30 -4.61 21.56 -2.66
N VAL A 31 -5.35 21.16 -1.63
CA VAL A 31 -5.04 21.56 -0.24
C VAL A 31 -3.88 20.78 0.38
N GLY A 32 -3.46 19.67 -0.23
CA GLY A 32 -2.41 18.80 0.29
C GLY A 32 -2.97 17.47 0.75
N GLY A 33 -2.76 16.42 -0.04
CA GLY A 33 -3.22 15.06 0.25
C GLY A 33 -2.26 14.01 -0.29
N ALA A 34 -2.26 12.83 0.32
CA ALA A 34 -1.43 11.72 -0.12
C ALA A 34 -2.25 10.49 -0.49
N LEU A 35 -1.72 9.72 -1.44
CA LEU A 35 -2.19 8.41 -1.82
C LEU A 35 -1.12 7.38 -1.47
N VAL A 36 -1.48 6.39 -0.68
CA VAL A 36 -0.65 5.22 -0.38
C VAL A 36 -1.27 4.01 -1.06
N ASN A 37 -0.50 3.33 -1.90
CA ASN A 37 -0.92 2.08 -2.53
C ASN A 37 -0.12 0.93 -1.94
N ILE A 38 -0.78 0.05 -1.18
CA ILE A 38 -0.18 -1.15 -0.60
C ILE A 38 -0.43 -2.31 -1.57
N GLY A 39 0.58 -2.58 -2.39
CA GLY A 39 0.61 -3.74 -3.28
C GLY A 39 1.18 -4.98 -2.59
N SER A 40 1.33 -6.05 -3.36
CA SER A 40 1.91 -7.31 -2.86
C SER A 40 3.38 -7.14 -2.46
N GLU A 41 4.21 -6.57 -3.35
CA GLU A 41 5.67 -6.47 -3.13
C GLU A 41 6.13 -5.07 -2.72
N THR A 42 5.28 -4.07 -2.95
CA THR A 42 5.66 -2.66 -2.79
C THR A 42 4.54 -1.82 -2.23
N VAL A 43 4.91 -0.84 -1.41
CA VAL A 43 4.06 0.27 -1.01
C VAL A 43 4.53 1.51 -1.75
N SER A 44 3.64 2.19 -2.46
CA SER A 44 3.96 3.46 -3.12
C SER A 44 3.24 4.62 -2.44
N LEU A 45 3.97 5.70 -2.14
CA LEU A 45 3.45 6.95 -1.60
C LEU A 45 3.53 8.04 -2.65
N SER A 46 2.39 8.66 -2.96
CA SER A 46 2.27 9.82 -3.84
C SER A 46 1.69 10.99 -3.05
N VAL A 47 2.33 12.15 -3.09
CA VAL A 47 1.88 13.34 -2.38
C VAL A 47 1.52 14.42 -3.39
N PHE A 48 0.36 15.05 -3.21
CA PHE A 48 -0.19 16.06 -4.10
C PHE A 48 -0.45 17.37 -3.36
N GLU A 49 -0.01 18.49 -3.92
CA GLU A 49 -0.31 19.85 -3.47
C GLU A 49 -0.51 20.74 -4.70
N ASN A 50 -1.41 21.73 -4.63
CA ASN A 50 -1.69 22.63 -5.76
C ASN A 50 -1.96 21.89 -7.09
N ARG A 51 -2.64 20.73 -7.02
CA ARG A 51 -2.94 19.83 -8.16
C ARG A 51 -1.72 19.23 -8.85
N THR A 52 -0.56 19.26 -8.19
CA THR A 52 0.70 18.75 -8.72
C THR A 52 1.20 17.60 -7.85
N LEU A 53 1.75 16.56 -8.47
CA LEU A 53 2.48 15.50 -7.78
C LEU A 53 3.81 16.07 -7.26
N VAL A 54 3.93 16.27 -5.94
CA VAL A 54 5.12 16.86 -5.31
C VAL A 54 6.15 15.83 -4.88
N SER A 55 5.74 14.59 -4.63
CA SER A 55 6.62 13.49 -4.28
C SER A 55 6.01 12.17 -4.73
N LEU A 56 6.86 11.30 -5.26
CA LEU A 56 6.55 9.90 -5.53
C LEU A 56 7.68 9.05 -4.96
N HIS A 57 7.35 8.08 -4.11
CA HIS A 57 8.31 7.16 -3.53
C HIS A 57 7.73 5.75 -3.45
N THR A 58 8.59 4.74 -3.57
CA THR A 58 8.19 3.33 -3.49
C THR A 58 9.10 2.63 -2.49
N PHE A 59 8.48 1.93 -1.55
CA PHE A 59 9.13 1.10 -0.56
C PHE A 59 9.05 -0.36 -1.01
N SER A 60 10.16 -1.10 -0.90
CA SER A 60 10.24 -2.54 -1.21
C SER A 60 9.72 -3.37 -0.04
N ILE A 61 8.44 -3.19 0.27
CA ILE A 61 7.67 -3.89 1.29
C ILE A 61 6.20 -3.89 0.86
N GLY A 62 5.45 -4.96 1.11
CA GLY A 62 4.02 -5.02 0.75
C GLY A 62 3.27 -6.14 1.45
N GLY A 63 2.10 -6.47 0.93
CA GLY A 63 1.24 -7.52 1.50
C GLY A 63 1.82 -8.93 1.47
N ALA A 64 2.79 -9.22 0.61
CA ALA A 64 3.50 -10.50 0.58
C ALA A 64 4.40 -10.65 1.82
N ASP A 65 4.95 -9.57 2.36
CA ASP A 65 5.74 -9.60 3.60
C ASP A 65 4.86 -9.97 4.80
N ILE A 66 3.61 -9.48 4.83
CA ILE A 66 2.60 -9.92 5.83
C ILE A 66 2.37 -11.43 5.70
N THR A 67 2.18 -11.93 4.47
CA THR A 67 1.99 -13.36 4.22
C THR A 67 3.19 -14.20 4.66
N ASN A 68 4.41 -13.73 4.38
CA ASN A 68 5.64 -14.39 4.80
C ASN A 68 5.76 -14.45 6.33
N ASP A 69 5.47 -13.34 7.03
CA ASP A 69 5.51 -13.30 8.49
C ASP A 69 4.46 -14.22 9.12
N ILE A 70 3.25 -14.27 8.56
CA ILE A 70 2.20 -15.20 8.99
C ILE A 70 2.66 -16.64 8.81
N ALA A 71 3.19 -16.99 7.63
CA ALA A 71 3.68 -18.34 7.34
C ALA A 71 4.76 -18.77 8.34
N LEU A 72 5.74 -17.89 8.61
CA LEU A 72 6.81 -18.14 9.57
C LEU A 72 6.29 -18.21 11.02
N GLY A 73 5.49 -17.23 11.44
CA GLY A 73 5.00 -17.10 12.80
C GLY A 73 3.99 -18.18 13.17
N MET A 74 3.15 -18.60 12.24
CA MET A 74 2.12 -19.63 12.45
C MET A 74 2.56 -21.02 12.02
N LYS A 75 3.71 -21.15 11.33
CA LYS A 75 4.27 -22.40 10.79
C LYS A 75 3.30 -23.10 9.82
N VAL A 76 2.76 -22.32 8.89
CA VAL A 76 1.83 -22.80 7.84
C VAL A 76 2.43 -22.55 6.45
N SER A 77 1.84 -23.13 5.41
CA SER A 77 2.24 -22.83 4.02
C SER A 77 1.94 -21.37 3.67
N LEU A 78 2.62 -20.81 2.66
CA LEU A 78 2.32 -19.46 2.14
C LEU A 78 0.87 -19.34 1.67
N GLU A 79 0.32 -20.40 1.08
CA GLU A 79 -1.08 -20.46 0.67
C GLU A 79 -2.04 -20.31 1.86
N ASN A 80 -1.81 -21.08 2.93
CA ASN A 80 -2.62 -20.98 4.15
C ASN A 80 -2.42 -19.63 4.85
N ALA A 81 -1.21 -19.07 4.81
CA ALA A 81 -0.94 -17.74 5.36
C ALA A 81 -1.70 -16.65 4.60
N GLU A 82 -1.73 -16.70 3.26
CA GLU A 82 -2.53 -15.78 2.44
C GLU A 82 -4.02 -15.94 2.73
N TYR A 83 -4.48 -17.19 2.85
CA TYR A 83 -5.86 -17.50 3.17
C TYR A 83 -6.29 -16.91 4.51
N LEU A 84 -5.44 -17.03 5.54
CA LEU A 84 -5.65 -16.42 6.86
C LEU A 84 -5.59 -14.89 6.81
N LYS A 85 -4.65 -14.31 6.06
CA LYS A 85 -4.53 -12.85 5.88
C LYS A 85 -5.80 -12.22 5.31
N LEU A 86 -6.46 -12.93 4.39
CA LEU A 86 -7.75 -12.54 3.81
C LEU A 86 -8.94 -12.72 4.76
N GLY A 87 -8.71 -13.10 6.02
CA GLY A 87 -9.72 -13.25 7.06
C GLY A 87 -10.44 -14.59 7.07
N ASN A 88 -9.98 -15.56 6.27
CA ASN A 88 -10.56 -16.90 6.29
C ASN A 88 -10.08 -17.67 7.54
N VAL A 89 -10.87 -18.66 7.93
CA VAL A 89 -10.62 -19.49 9.12
C VAL A 89 -10.12 -20.85 8.67
N ILE A 90 -9.00 -21.27 9.27
CA ILE A 90 -8.53 -22.66 9.23
C ILE A 90 -8.82 -23.25 10.62
N GLU A 91 -9.01 -24.57 10.74
CA GLU A 91 -9.11 -25.21 12.06
C GLU A 91 -7.79 -25.03 12.85
N ASP A 92 -7.88 -24.84 14.17
CA ASP A 92 -6.74 -24.71 15.11
C ASP A 92 -5.72 -23.58 14.84
N PHE A 93 -6.16 -22.31 14.84
CA PHE A 93 -5.23 -21.17 14.89
C PHE A 93 -5.52 -20.16 16.00
N SER A 94 -4.47 -19.45 16.42
CA SER A 94 -4.57 -18.35 17.37
C SER A 94 -4.81 -17.03 16.63
N LYS A 95 -6.04 -16.53 16.69
CA LYS A 95 -6.38 -15.20 16.14
C LYS A 95 -5.52 -14.09 16.76
N LYS A 96 -5.31 -14.13 18.08
CA LYS A 96 -4.47 -13.16 18.78
C LYS A 96 -3.06 -13.10 18.18
N LYS A 97 -2.46 -14.27 17.92
CA LYS A 97 -1.12 -14.35 17.33
C LYS A 97 -1.10 -13.83 15.89
N LEU A 98 -2.14 -14.12 15.11
CA LEU A 98 -2.29 -13.59 13.75
C LEU A 98 -2.35 -12.05 13.77
N ASP A 99 -3.19 -11.49 14.64
CA ASP A 99 -3.36 -10.04 14.79
C ASP A 99 -2.02 -9.38 15.20
N GLU A 100 -1.28 -9.95 16.16
CA GLU A 100 0.05 -9.47 16.58
C GLU A 100 1.07 -9.45 15.41
N ILE A 101 1.06 -10.46 14.54
CA ILE A 101 1.96 -10.53 13.37
C ILE A 101 1.59 -9.45 12.34
N VAL A 102 0.29 -9.33 12.03
CA VAL A 102 -0.19 -8.34 11.05
C VAL A 102 0.05 -6.92 11.53
N GLU A 103 -0.22 -6.63 12.80
CA GLU A 103 0.00 -5.32 13.41
C GLU A 103 1.47 -4.91 13.37
N ALA A 104 2.39 -5.82 13.67
CA ALA A 104 3.82 -5.56 13.60
C ALA A 104 4.26 -5.13 12.19
N ARG A 105 3.80 -5.83 11.15
CA ARG A 105 4.17 -5.49 9.76
C ARG A 105 3.52 -4.20 9.28
N LEU A 106 2.28 -3.93 9.68
CA LEU A 106 1.62 -2.65 9.38
C LEU A 106 2.33 -1.47 10.05
N PHE A 107 2.80 -1.66 11.28
CA PHE A 107 3.60 -0.66 11.99
C PHE A 107 4.87 -0.30 11.21
N ASP A 108 5.63 -1.30 10.75
CA ASP A 108 6.83 -1.07 9.92
C ASP A 108 6.51 -0.27 8.64
N ILE A 109 5.43 -0.63 7.94
CA ILE A 109 4.99 0.06 6.72
C ILE A 109 4.65 1.53 7.03
N PHE A 110 3.90 1.78 8.10
CA PHE A 110 3.53 3.14 8.47
C PHE A 110 4.71 3.97 8.96
N GLU A 111 5.67 3.37 9.66
CA GLU A 111 6.90 4.05 10.07
C GLU A 111 7.71 4.50 8.84
N LEU A 112 7.84 3.66 7.82
CA LEU A 112 8.51 4.02 6.56
C LEU A 112 7.82 5.19 5.84
N ILE A 113 6.49 5.16 5.78
CA ILE A 113 5.68 6.26 5.21
C ILE A 113 5.90 7.55 6.00
N GLU A 114 5.81 7.50 7.33
CA GLU A 114 5.97 8.65 8.20
C GLU A 114 7.38 9.26 8.07
N ASN A 115 8.41 8.41 8.04
CA ASN A 115 9.79 8.82 7.86
C ASN A 115 10.01 9.54 6.51
N HIS A 116 9.40 9.05 5.43
CA HIS A 116 9.45 9.75 4.15
C HIS A 116 8.70 11.08 4.18
N LEU A 117 7.51 11.12 4.78
CA LEU A 117 6.74 12.36 4.95
C LEU A 117 7.52 13.40 5.76
N LYS A 118 8.20 13.01 6.84
CA LYS A 118 9.10 13.88 7.62
C LYS A 118 10.25 14.40 6.76
N LYS A 119 10.89 13.52 5.97
CA LYS A 119 12.01 13.89 5.08
C LYS A 119 11.63 14.97 4.07
N ILE A 120 10.42 14.90 3.51
CA ILE A 120 9.90 15.92 2.59
C ILE A 120 9.20 17.09 3.30
N LYS A 121 9.19 17.11 4.64
CA LYS A 121 8.57 18.13 5.51
C LYS A 121 7.04 18.24 5.35
N ARG A 122 6.34 17.12 5.20
CA ARG A 122 4.88 16.99 4.98
C ARG A 122 4.14 16.14 6.03
N ASN A 123 4.80 15.70 7.11
CA ASN A 123 4.18 14.89 8.17
C ASN A 123 3.03 15.60 8.92
N GLU A 124 2.93 16.92 8.85
CA GLU A 124 1.86 17.73 9.48
C GLU A 124 1.12 18.63 8.47
N LEU A 125 1.43 18.51 7.17
CA LEU A 125 0.98 19.45 6.12
C LEU A 125 0.11 18.77 5.06
N LEU A 126 -0.61 17.71 5.41
CA LEU A 126 -1.61 17.10 4.54
C LEU A 126 -3.02 17.36 5.09
N PRO A 127 -3.62 18.54 4.88
CA PRO A 127 -4.97 18.87 5.34
C PRO A 127 -6.05 17.90 4.84
N ALA A 128 -5.86 17.31 3.67
CA ALA A 128 -6.76 16.29 3.14
C ALA A 128 -6.52 14.89 3.70
N GLY A 129 -5.44 14.72 4.47
CA GLY A 129 -5.01 13.44 5.00
C GLY A 129 -4.34 12.53 3.96
N VAL A 130 -4.32 11.25 4.30
CA VAL A 130 -3.76 10.16 3.50
C VAL A 130 -4.88 9.20 3.14
N VAL A 131 -4.96 8.78 1.88
CA VAL A 131 -5.89 7.73 1.44
C VAL A 131 -5.12 6.50 1.05
N PHE A 132 -5.57 5.34 1.51
CA PHE A 132 -4.97 4.05 1.25
C PHE A 132 -5.75 3.31 0.15
N ILE A 133 -5.02 2.64 -0.73
CA ILE A 133 -5.52 1.75 -1.79
C ILE A 133 -4.64 0.51 -1.87
N GLY A 134 -5.02 -0.42 -2.73
CA GLY A 134 -4.26 -1.63 -3.04
C GLY A 134 -4.96 -2.88 -2.53
N GLY A 135 -4.64 -4.04 -3.12
CA GLY A 135 -5.30 -5.30 -2.78
C GLY A 135 -4.86 -5.90 -1.44
N SER A 136 -3.90 -5.27 -0.77
CA SER A 136 -3.45 -5.62 0.58
C SER A 136 -3.92 -4.64 1.64
N ALA A 137 -4.71 -3.62 1.26
CA ALA A 137 -5.29 -2.61 2.13
C ALA A 137 -6.76 -2.95 2.48
#